data_AF-A0A4Q4MNB1-F1
#
_entry.id   AF-A0A4Q4MNB1-F1
#
_cell.length_a   1.000
_cell.length_b   1.000
_cell.length_c   1.000
_cell.angle_alpha   90.00
_cell.angle_beta   90.00
_cell.angle_gamma   90.00
#
_symmetry.space_group_name_H-M   'P 1'
#
loop_
_entity.id
_entity.type
_entity.pdbx_description
1 polymer ?
#
loop_
_entity_poly.entity_id
_entity_poly.type
_entity_poly.pdbx_seq_one_letter_code
_entity_poly.pdbx_strand_id
1 'polypeptide(L)'
;MASDKSRDESFPWHLGVYDAHCHPTDTMSSIETIQNMKARVLTVMATRSEDQDLVLSTANKHSIRSSDPSRWTKEECIVPCFGWHPWFSYQMYISPSPDSGANEDNELQDQGPLTGQAKMSHYQSVLQPFRSDPSEEDLQIYASLPDPTSFSAFLDLTRKHLQQYPFALIGEIGLDRSFRIPESWTGNTDLWSKRNNNLTPGGREGRRLTPFRCSPSHQKKIFKFQLDLAAEMGRAVSVHGVQAHGLVLEVLSETWKGCEKQVLSKRERKKRGQDHPAAEAALSADETRNKDTGEANSGPKSYPPRICLHSYSGSPSNFAQYLRPEIPAKIFASFSTAINLSDAIDEEDTPQAFQDIIKTVPDDMLLVESDLHTAGEEMDRRLEDIIRRICGIKGWGLEEGVTKLGRNWEAFALGNR
;
A
#
# COMPACT_ATOMS: atom_id res chain seq x y z
N MET A 1 18.08 30.07 13.81
CA MET A 1 19.23 29.35 14.42
C MET A 1 18.73 28.16 15.26
N ALA A 2 17.87 27.30 14.70
CA ALA A 2 17.38 26.10 15.37
C ALA A 2 17.55 24.82 14.51
N SER A 3 18.07 24.93 13.29
CA SER A 3 18.21 23.79 12.36
C SER A 3 19.43 22.91 12.65
N ASP A 4 20.45 23.42 13.35
CA ASP A 4 21.77 22.78 13.42
C ASP A 4 21.90 21.74 14.55
N LYS A 5 21.03 21.76 15.57
CA LYS A 5 21.12 20.80 16.69
C LYS A 5 20.54 19.42 16.40
N SER A 6 19.75 19.26 15.33
CA SER A 6 18.99 18.03 15.09
C SER A 6 19.81 16.92 14.41
N ARG A 7 20.94 17.24 13.77
CA ARG A 7 21.78 16.25 13.07
C ARG A 7 22.80 15.56 13.98
N ASP A 8 23.28 16.25 15.03
CA ASP A 8 24.27 15.71 15.96
C ASP A 8 23.67 14.88 17.12
N GLU A 9 22.36 14.91 17.30
CA GLU A 9 21.67 14.09 18.31
C GLU A 9 21.63 12.62 17.87
N SER A 10 22.00 11.72 18.79
CA SER A 10 21.93 10.27 18.57
C SER A 10 20.49 9.83 18.27
N PHE A 11 20.31 9.01 17.23
CA PHE A 11 18.98 8.57 16.83
C PHE A 11 18.42 7.51 17.80
N PRO A 12 17.19 7.67 18.33
CA PRO A 12 16.66 6.82 19.39
C PRO A 12 16.04 5.51 18.85
N TRP A 13 16.84 4.68 18.17
CA TRP A 13 16.43 3.37 17.62
C TRP A 13 15.77 2.44 18.64
N HIS A 14 16.13 2.56 19.92
CA HIS A 14 15.60 1.76 21.02
C HIS A 14 14.10 1.96 21.28
N LEU A 15 13.51 3.05 20.78
CA LEU A 15 12.06 3.32 20.88
C LEU A 15 11.23 2.54 19.84
N GLY A 16 11.89 1.89 18.88
CA GLY A 16 11.25 1.13 17.81
C GLY A 16 10.91 2.00 16.60
N VAL A 17 11.60 1.74 15.49
CA VAL A 17 11.28 2.32 14.18
C VAL A 17 10.57 1.26 13.35
N TYR A 18 9.50 1.66 12.68
CA TYR A 18 8.65 0.76 11.92
C TYR A 18 8.58 1.23 10.48
N ASP A 19 8.97 0.36 9.55
CA ASP A 19 8.85 0.63 8.12
C ASP A 19 7.45 0.24 7.66
N ALA A 20 6.64 1.23 7.26
CA ALA A 20 5.27 1.02 6.80
C ALA A 20 5.18 0.38 5.40
N HIS A 21 6.27 0.39 4.62
CA HIS A 21 6.28 -0.12 3.25
C HIS A 21 7.70 -0.35 2.71
N CYS A 22 7.99 -1.59 2.34
CA CYS A 22 9.22 -1.90 1.62
C CYS A 22 9.12 -3.19 0.79
N HIS A 23 10.12 -3.40 -0.07
CA HIS A 23 10.21 -4.52 -1.00
C HIS A 23 11.51 -5.33 -0.85
N PRO A 24 11.94 -5.75 0.35
CA PRO A 24 13.24 -6.41 0.51
C PRO A 24 13.33 -7.76 -0.23
N THR A 25 12.19 -8.36 -0.60
CA THR A 25 12.11 -9.57 -1.45
C THR A 25 12.44 -9.33 -2.91
N ASP A 26 12.57 -8.07 -3.35
CA ASP A 26 13.13 -7.76 -4.66
C ASP A 26 14.65 -8.00 -4.72
N THR A 27 15.32 -8.12 -3.58
CA THR A 27 16.73 -8.51 -3.48
C THR A 27 16.87 -9.63 -2.44
N MET A 28 16.56 -10.86 -2.83
CA MET A 28 16.52 -12.01 -1.90
C MET A 28 17.85 -12.26 -1.16
N SER A 29 18.99 -11.89 -1.75
CA SER A 29 20.29 -11.98 -1.09
C SER A 29 20.43 -11.09 0.16
N SER A 30 19.55 -10.09 0.32
CA SER A 30 19.55 -9.18 1.46
C SER A 30 18.63 -9.62 2.60
N ILE A 31 17.71 -10.57 2.38
CA ILE A 31 16.67 -10.94 3.36
C ILE A 31 17.25 -11.42 4.69
N GLU A 32 18.37 -12.16 4.66
CA GLU A 32 19.03 -12.65 5.88
C GLU A 32 19.55 -11.52 6.78
N THR A 33 19.73 -10.31 6.23
CA THR A 33 20.18 -9.13 6.98
C THR A 33 19.08 -8.46 7.78
N ILE A 34 17.79 -8.75 7.53
CA ILE A 34 16.66 -8.09 8.19
C ILE A 34 16.77 -8.19 9.72
N GLN A 35 17.20 -9.34 10.24
CA GLN A 35 17.38 -9.51 11.68
C GLN A 35 18.45 -8.60 12.28
N ASN A 36 19.42 -8.15 11.49
CA ASN A 36 20.51 -7.29 11.95
C ASN A 36 20.23 -5.80 11.77
N MET A 37 19.10 -5.46 11.17
CA MET A 37 18.67 -4.07 11.03
C MET A 37 18.32 -3.45 12.38
N LYS A 38 18.38 -2.12 12.43
CA LYS A 38 17.96 -1.33 13.59
C LYS A 38 16.45 -1.09 13.60
N ALA A 39 15.81 -1.06 12.43
CA ALA A 39 14.36 -1.05 12.33
C ALA A 39 13.75 -2.25 13.08
N ARG A 40 12.67 -2.00 13.82
CA ARG A 40 12.00 -3.00 14.67
C ARG A 40 11.14 -3.95 13.84
N VAL A 41 10.40 -3.43 12.87
CA VAL A 41 9.55 -4.22 11.97
C VAL A 41 9.55 -3.62 10.56
N LEU A 42 9.53 -4.50 9.57
CA LEU A 42 9.34 -4.18 8.16
C LEU A 42 7.95 -4.63 7.68
N THR A 43 7.23 -3.76 6.97
CA THR A 43 5.97 -4.10 6.30
C THR A 43 6.27 -4.46 4.85
N VAL A 44 6.33 -5.76 4.54
CA VAL A 44 6.93 -6.30 3.31
C VAL A 44 5.86 -6.58 2.27
N MET A 45 5.95 -5.90 1.12
CA MET A 45 4.93 -5.95 0.07
C MET A 45 5.22 -7.03 -0.97
N ALA A 46 4.22 -7.86 -1.25
CA ALA A 46 4.15 -8.62 -2.49
C ALA A 46 3.40 -7.79 -3.54
N THR A 47 3.90 -7.76 -4.78
CA THR A 47 3.41 -6.87 -5.84
C THR A 47 3.00 -7.62 -7.11
N ARG A 48 3.58 -8.80 -7.36
CA ARG A 48 3.48 -9.55 -8.64
C ARG A 48 3.58 -11.06 -8.41
N SER A 49 3.52 -11.87 -9.47
CA SER A 49 3.61 -13.34 -9.35
C SER A 49 4.88 -13.78 -8.64
N GLU A 50 6.01 -13.21 -9.05
CA GLU A 50 7.35 -13.69 -8.70
C GLU A 50 7.72 -13.43 -7.24
N ASP A 51 7.06 -12.50 -6.55
CA ASP A 51 7.36 -12.15 -5.16
C ASP A 51 6.34 -12.68 -4.14
N GLN A 52 5.16 -13.18 -4.55
CA GLN A 52 4.17 -13.73 -3.60
C GLN A 52 4.76 -14.84 -2.72
N ASP A 53 5.39 -15.84 -3.34
CA ASP A 53 5.97 -16.99 -2.62
C ASP A 53 7.23 -16.60 -1.82
N LEU A 54 7.93 -15.55 -2.25
CA LEU A 54 9.11 -15.03 -1.55
C LEU A 54 8.71 -14.31 -0.27
N VAL A 55 7.67 -13.48 -0.33
CA VAL A 55 7.08 -12.83 0.85
C VAL A 55 6.49 -13.87 1.78
N LEU A 56 5.78 -14.87 1.26
CA LEU A 56 5.27 -16.01 2.05
C LEU A 56 6.40 -16.77 2.77
N SER A 57 7.48 -17.10 2.05
CA SER A 57 8.63 -17.82 2.61
C SER A 57 9.35 -17.01 3.69
N THR A 58 9.43 -15.69 3.49
CA THR A 58 10.00 -14.74 4.45
C THR A 58 9.11 -14.62 5.69
N ALA A 59 7.79 -14.56 5.50
CA ALA A 59 6.77 -14.51 6.56
C ALA A 59 6.82 -15.74 7.47
N ASN A 60 6.98 -16.94 6.90
CA ASN A 60 7.11 -18.19 7.67
C ASN A 60 8.20 -18.12 8.75
N LYS A 61 9.28 -17.38 8.49
CA LYS A 61 10.42 -17.24 9.40
C LYS A 61 10.25 -16.05 10.34
N HIS A 62 9.81 -14.91 9.82
CA HIS A 62 10.00 -13.62 10.48
C HIS A 62 8.71 -12.88 10.84
N SER A 63 7.53 -13.42 10.52
CA SER A 63 6.28 -12.72 10.82
C SER A 63 6.03 -12.56 12.31
N ILE A 64 5.51 -11.39 12.68
CA ILE A 64 5.00 -11.13 14.02
C ILE A 64 3.80 -12.02 14.33
N ARG A 65 3.67 -12.44 15.60
CA ARG A 65 2.60 -13.35 16.06
C ARG A 65 1.73 -12.78 17.18
N SER A 66 1.99 -11.54 17.59
CA SER A 66 1.29 -10.88 18.69
C SER A 66 0.93 -9.44 18.29
N SER A 67 -0.18 -8.91 18.81
CA SER A 67 -0.53 -7.49 18.68
C SER A 67 0.22 -6.59 19.66
N ASP A 68 0.97 -7.17 20.59
CA ASP A 68 1.76 -6.52 21.62
C ASP A 68 3.26 -6.57 21.22
N PRO A 69 3.86 -5.43 20.81
CA PRO A 69 5.26 -5.35 20.39
C PRO A 69 6.28 -5.80 21.43
N SER A 70 5.92 -5.76 22.72
CA SER A 70 6.80 -6.19 23.81
C SER A 70 7.03 -7.71 23.83
N ARG A 71 6.17 -8.48 23.14
CA ARG A 71 6.26 -9.94 23.06
C ARG A 71 7.07 -10.43 21.88
N TRP A 72 7.41 -9.55 20.93
CA TRP A 72 8.10 -9.99 19.73
C TRP A 72 9.56 -10.28 20.00
N THR A 73 10.02 -11.42 19.49
CA THR A 73 11.46 -11.73 19.47
C THR A 73 12.19 -10.86 18.45
N LYS A 74 13.51 -11.04 18.32
CA LYS A 74 14.29 -10.35 17.28
C LYS A 74 14.01 -10.94 15.89
N GLU A 75 13.64 -12.21 15.84
CA GLU A 75 13.27 -12.92 14.61
C GLU A 75 11.92 -12.45 14.08
N GLU A 76 11.01 -12.02 14.96
CA GLU A 76 9.68 -11.48 14.65
C GLU A 76 9.76 -9.99 14.27
N CYS A 77 10.16 -9.75 13.03
CA CYS A 77 10.51 -8.43 12.51
C CYS A 77 9.79 -8.07 11.20
N ILE A 78 8.75 -8.82 10.80
CA ILE A 78 8.03 -8.59 9.55
C ILE A 78 6.51 -8.63 9.72
N VAL A 79 5.82 -7.74 9.00
CA VAL A 79 4.40 -7.85 8.65
C VAL A 79 4.30 -8.09 7.14
N PRO A 80 3.84 -9.27 6.69
CA PRO A 80 3.73 -9.54 5.26
C PRO A 80 2.46 -8.90 4.69
N CYS A 81 2.54 -8.42 3.46
CA CYS A 81 1.43 -7.88 2.71
C CYS A 81 1.28 -8.65 1.41
N PHE A 82 0.03 -9.05 1.12
CA PHE A 82 -0.30 -9.78 -0.09
C PHE A 82 -1.26 -8.95 -0.93
N GLY A 83 -0.83 -8.59 -2.14
CA GLY A 83 -1.58 -7.77 -3.05
C GLY A 83 -1.07 -7.88 -4.48
N TRP A 84 -1.84 -7.34 -5.40
CA TRP A 84 -1.50 -7.24 -6.80
C TRP A 84 -1.42 -5.78 -7.23
N HIS A 85 -0.22 -5.38 -7.62
CA HIS A 85 0.11 -3.99 -7.90
C HIS A 85 -0.50 -3.52 -9.24
N PRO A 86 -0.92 -2.24 -9.38
CA PRO A 86 -1.46 -1.69 -10.63
C PRO A 86 -0.58 -1.88 -11.86
N TRP A 87 0.75 -1.93 -11.69
CA TRP A 87 1.68 -2.16 -12.81
C TRP A 87 1.48 -3.51 -13.47
N PHE A 88 1.08 -4.53 -12.70
CA PHE A 88 0.92 -5.91 -13.17
C PHE A 88 -0.55 -6.30 -13.35
N SER A 89 -1.49 -5.38 -13.13
CA SER A 89 -2.94 -5.67 -13.24
C SER A 89 -3.37 -6.20 -14.61
N TYR A 90 -2.63 -5.85 -15.67
CA TYR A 90 -2.88 -6.39 -17.02
C TYR A 90 -2.66 -7.91 -17.09
N GLN A 91 -1.86 -8.50 -16.20
CA GLN A 91 -1.60 -9.94 -16.13
C GLN A 91 -2.74 -10.73 -15.45
N MET A 92 -3.80 -10.05 -15.01
CA MET A 92 -4.93 -10.68 -14.34
C MET A 92 -6.19 -10.55 -15.18
N TYR A 93 -6.92 -11.65 -15.36
CA TYR A 93 -8.25 -11.63 -15.97
C TYR A 93 -9.35 -11.78 -14.92
N ILE A 94 -10.49 -11.16 -15.18
CA ILE A 94 -11.68 -11.25 -14.35
C ILE A 94 -12.73 -12.00 -15.18
N SER A 95 -13.15 -13.17 -14.72
CA SER A 95 -14.24 -13.91 -15.36
C SER A 95 -15.52 -13.08 -15.32
N PRO A 96 -16.31 -13.03 -16.41
CA PRO A 96 -17.60 -12.36 -16.40
C PRO A 96 -18.51 -12.98 -15.34
N SER A 97 -19.20 -12.14 -14.56
CA SER A 97 -20.14 -12.62 -13.55
C SER A 97 -21.35 -13.27 -14.22
N PRO A 98 -22.03 -14.23 -13.56
CA PRO A 98 -23.25 -14.87 -14.07
C PRO A 98 -24.37 -13.88 -14.42
N ASP A 99 -24.40 -12.71 -13.78
CA ASP A 99 -25.35 -11.61 -14.08
C ASP A 99 -25.22 -11.04 -15.50
N SER A 100 -24.21 -11.47 -16.26
CA SER A 100 -23.97 -11.11 -17.67
C SER A 100 -24.79 -11.94 -18.65
N GLY A 101 -25.97 -12.46 -18.26
CA GLY A 101 -26.87 -13.21 -19.15
C GLY A 101 -26.24 -14.42 -19.85
N ALA A 102 -25.15 -14.95 -19.32
CA ALA A 102 -24.46 -16.13 -19.83
C ALA A 102 -25.00 -17.35 -19.07
N ASN A 103 -25.53 -18.31 -19.83
CA ASN A 103 -26.24 -19.51 -19.37
C ASN A 103 -25.66 -20.16 -18.10
N GLU A 104 -26.55 -20.54 -17.19
CA GLU A 104 -26.30 -21.15 -15.86
C GLU A 104 -25.66 -22.55 -15.89
N ASP A 105 -25.20 -23.04 -17.04
CA ASP A 105 -24.69 -24.41 -17.22
C ASP A 105 -23.15 -24.53 -17.23
N ASN A 106 -22.41 -23.43 -17.07
CA ASN A 106 -20.97 -23.49 -16.84
C ASN A 106 -20.71 -23.28 -15.34
N GLU A 107 -20.58 -24.38 -14.60
CA GLU A 107 -19.85 -24.36 -13.34
C GLU A 107 -18.57 -23.55 -13.54
N LEU A 108 -18.32 -22.56 -12.68
CA LEU A 108 -17.16 -21.67 -12.69
C LEU A 108 -15.87 -22.48 -12.49
N GLN A 109 -15.47 -23.27 -13.49
CA GLN A 109 -14.16 -23.88 -13.54
C GLN A 109 -13.18 -22.76 -13.83
N ASP A 110 -12.36 -22.47 -12.83
CA ASP A 110 -11.15 -21.69 -12.96
C ASP A 110 -10.28 -22.29 -14.08
N GLN A 111 -10.30 -21.70 -15.28
CA GLN A 111 -9.76 -22.30 -16.51
C GLN A 111 -8.23 -22.23 -16.62
N GLY A 112 -7.53 -22.01 -15.51
CA GLY A 112 -6.09 -21.78 -15.51
C GLY A 112 -5.70 -20.49 -16.26
N PRO A 113 -4.42 -20.35 -16.63
CA PRO A 113 -3.94 -19.19 -17.39
C PRO A 113 -4.55 -19.10 -18.80
N LEU A 114 -4.89 -17.89 -19.26
CA LEU A 114 -5.34 -17.67 -20.64
C LEU A 114 -4.17 -17.81 -21.60
N THR A 115 -4.36 -18.60 -22.65
CA THR A 115 -3.36 -18.82 -23.72
C THR A 115 -3.95 -18.58 -25.10
N GLY A 116 -3.11 -18.57 -26.14
CA GLY A 116 -3.54 -18.45 -27.54
C GLY A 116 -4.46 -17.25 -27.78
N GLN A 117 -5.59 -17.48 -28.46
CA GLN A 117 -6.52 -16.40 -28.80
C GLN A 117 -7.16 -15.72 -27.58
N ALA A 118 -7.42 -16.45 -26.49
CA ALA A 118 -8.02 -15.88 -25.29
C ALA A 118 -7.09 -14.85 -24.63
N LYS A 119 -5.79 -15.14 -24.58
CA LYS A 119 -4.74 -14.20 -24.14
C LYS A 119 -4.73 -12.93 -24.99
N MET A 120 -4.77 -13.08 -26.31
CA MET A 120 -4.76 -11.95 -27.25
C MET A 120 -5.97 -11.06 -27.05
N SER A 121 -7.16 -11.66 -26.96
CA SER A 121 -8.42 -10.94 -26.70
C SER A 121 -8.42 -10.23 -25.35
N HIS A 122 -7.89 -10.86 -24.30
CA HIS A 122 -7.71 -10.23 -23.00
C HIS A 122 -6.86 -8.97 -23.11
N TYR A 123 -5.64 -9.06 -23.66
CA TYR A 123 -4.75 -7.92 -23.78
C TYR A 123 -5.28 -6.80 -24.65
N GLN A 124 -5.91 -7.12 -25.78
CA GLN A 124 -6.58 -6.11 -26.60
C GLN A 124 -7.66 -5.34 -25.81
N SER A 125 -8.38 -6.02 -24.91
CA SER A 125 -9.46 -5.42 -24.12
C SER A 125 -8.99 -4.57 -22.92
N VAL A 126 -7.86 -4.94 -22.29
CA VAL A 126 -7.41 -4.30 -21.04
C VAL A 126 -6.28 -3.30 -21.25
N LEU A 127 -5.66 -3.24 -22.42
CA LEU A 127 -4.54 -2.34 -22.71
C LEU A 127 -4.98 -1.04 -23.39
N GLN A 128 -4.25 0.04 -23.12
CA GLN A 128 -4.41 1.34 -23.75
C GLN A 128 -3.10 1.82 -24.37
N PRO A 129 -3.11 2.47 -25.55
CA PRO A 129 -4.30 2.87 -26.32
C PRO A 129 -5.04 1.66 -26.90
N PHE A 130 -6.38 1.69 -26.85
CA PHE A 130 -7.21 0.64 -27.42
C PHE A 130 -7.08 0.67 -28.95
N ARG A 131 -6.93 -0.52 -29.55
CA ARG A 131 -6.83 -0.68 -31.01
C ARG A 131 -7.88 -1.69 -31.46
N SER A 132 -8.87 -1.22 -32.22
CA SER A 132 -9.92 -2.08 -32.78
C SER A 132 -9.37 -3.07 -33.81
N ASP A 133 -8.33 -2.66 -34.53
CA ASP A 133 -7.59 -3.46 -35.50
C ASP A 133 -6.08 -3.36 -35.16
N PRO A 134 -5.55 -4.27 -34.32
CA PRO A 134 -4.15 -4.24 -33.89
C PRO A 134 -3.20 -4.52 -35.07
N SER A 135 -2.07 -3.80 -35.14
CA SER A 135 -1.04 -4.09 -36.14
C SER A 135 -0.31 -5.41 -35.84
N GLU A 136 0.47 -5.92 -36.81
CA GLU A 136 1.33 -7.09 -36.57
C GLU A 136 2.29 -6.88 -35.39
N GLU A 137 2.80 -5.66 -35.21
CA GLU A 137 3.65 -5.30 -34.07
C GLU A 137 2.89 -5.38 -32.75
N ASP A 138 1.64 -4.93 -32.70
CA ASP A 138 0.81 -5.02 -31.50
C ASP A 138 0.52 -6.47 -31.13
N LEU A 139 0.17 -7.29 -32.13
CA LEU A 139 -0.06 -8.72 -31.93
C LEU A 139 1.20 -9.40 -31.41
N GLN A 140 2.37 -9.05 -31.93
CA GLN A 140 3.64 -9.56 -31.42
C GLN A 140 3.89 -9.16 -29.97
N ILE A 141 3.57 -7.91 -29.60
CA ILE A 141 3.65 -7.45 -28.20
C ILE A 141 2.70 -8.28 -27.33
N TYR A 142 1.42 -8.41 -27.70
CA TYR A 142 0.43 -9.17 -26.91
C TYR A 142 0.83 -10.63 -26.72
N ALA A 143 1.36 -11.26 -27.76
CA ALA A 143 1.84 -12.65 -27.69
C ALA A 143 3.04 -12.80 -26.74
N SER A 144 3.90 -11.78 -26.66
CA SER A 144 5.12 -11.78 -25.85
C SER A 144 4.92 -11.50 -24.36
N LEU A 145 3.77 -10.93 -23.98
CA LEU A 145 3.41 -10.71 -22.57
C LEU A 145 3.17 -12.06 -21.86
N PRO A 146 3.16 -12.12 -20.51
CA PRO A 146 2.87 -13.35 -19.77
C PRO A 146 1.50 -13.94 -20.08
N ASP A 147 1.18 -15.14 -19.60
CA ASP A 147 -0.19 -15.67 -19.74
C ASP A 147 -1.07 -15.09 -18.61
N PRO A 148 -2.21 -14.43 -18.91
CA PRO A 148 -3.06 -13.85 -17.89
C PRO A 148 -3.60 -14.91 -16.92
N THR A 149 -3.51 -14.62 -15.62
CA THR A 149 -3.97 -15.53 -14.55
C THR A 149 -5.32 -15.09 -13.99
N SER A 150 -6.06 -16.06 -13.45
CA SER A 150 -7.37 -15.85 -12.84
C SER A 150 -7.27 -15.00 -11.59
N PHE A 151 -7.95 -13.85 -11.59
CA PHE A 151 -7.91 -12.97 -10.43
C PHE A 151 -8.68 -13.53 -9.23
N SER A 152 -9.76 -14.29 -9.46
CA SER A 152 -10.48 -14.97 -8.38
C SER A 152 -9.61 -16.01 -7.70
N ALA A 153 -8.83 -16.78 -8.47
CA ALA A 153 -7.90 -17.76 -7.91
C ALA A 153 -6.82 -17.10 -7.04
N PHE A 154 -6.31 -15.96 -7.50
CA PHE A 154 -5.38 -15.14 -6.70
C PHE A 154 -6.03 -14.69 -5.38
N LEU A 155 -7.24 -14.13 -5.40
CA LEU A 155 -7.92 -13.68 -4.18
C LEU A 155 -8.17 -14.82 -3.19
N ASP A 156 -8.49 -16.03 -3.67
CA ASP A 156 -8.64 -17.21 -2.81
C ASP A 156 -7.32 -17.62 -2.17
N LEU A 157 -6.21 -17.51 -2.88
CA LEU A 157 -4.88 -17.73 -2.32
C LEU A 157 -4.53 -16.64 -1.29
N THR A 158 -4.78 -15.38 -1.61
CA THR A 158 -4.59 -14.26 -0.68
C THR A 158 -5.41 -14.45 0.60
N ARG A 159 -6.68 -14.88 0.49
CA ARG A 159 -7.53 -15.18 1.65
C ARG A 159 -6.89 -16.24 2.56
N LYS A 160 -6.33 -17.31 1.99
CA LYS A 160 -5.61 -18.35 2.74
C LYS A 160 -4.38 -17.79 3.46
N HIS A 161 -3.58 -16.95 2.79
CA HIS A 161 -2.43 -16.31 3.43
C HIS A 161 -2.85 -15.39 4.58
N LEU A 162 -3.89 -14.57 4.39
CA LEU A 162 -4.41 -13.68 5.43
C LEU A 162 -5.01 -14.44 6.63
N GLN A 163 -5.51 -15.67 6.43
CA GLN A 163 -5.91 -16.56 7.52
C GLN A 163 -4.70 -17.14 8.26
N GLN A 164 -3.66 -17.52 7.51
CA GLN A 164 -2.41 -18.07 8.07
C GLN A 164 -1.62 -17.04 8.89
N TYR A 165 -1.62 -15.77 8.47
CA TYR A 165 -0.90 -14.69 9.14
C TYR A 165 -1.89 -13.63 9.68
N PRO A 166 -2.25 -13.70 10.97
CA PRO A 166 -3.30 -12.83 11.54
C PRO A 166 -3.02 -11.33 11.51
N PHE A 167 -1.77 -10.91 11.28
CA PHE A 167 -1.38 -9.50 11.18
C PHE A 167 -1.03 -9.08 9.76
N ALA A 168 -1.13 -9.98 8.78
CA ALA A 168 -0.86 -9.64 7.39
C ALA A 168 -1.84 -8.60 6.87
N LEU A 169 -1.35 -7.73 5.99
CA LEU A 169 -2.13 -6.68 5.36
C LEU A 169 -2.38 -7.02 3.88
N ILE A 170 -3.20 -6.22 3.21
CA ILE A 170 -3.34 -6.29 1.76
C ILE A 170 -2.54 -5.13 1.15
N GLY A 171 -1.60 -5.46 0.27
CA GLY A 171 -0.71 -4.49 -0.31
C GLY A 171 0.42 -5.19 -1.08
N GLU A 172 0.97 -4.58 -2.11
CA GLU A 172 0.66 -3.22 -2.59
C GLU A 172 -0.46 -3.24 -3.64
N ILE A 173 -1.53 -2.45 -3.44
CA ILE A 173 -2.70 -2.40 -4.33
C ILE A 173 -3.00 -0.95 -4.73
N GLY A 174 -3.69 -0.68 -5.84
CA GLY A 174 -4.08 0.70 -6.16
C GLY A 174 -4.18 1.01 -7.64
N LEU A 175 -3.85 2.25 -8.00
CA LEU A 175 -3.97 2.77 -9.37
C LEU A 175 -2.71 3.52 -9.81
N ASP A 176 -2.24 3.24 -11.03
CA ASP A 176 -1.15 3.98 -11.69
C ASP A 176 -1.53 4.29 -13.13
N ARG A 177 -1.65 5.58 -13.45
CA ARG A 177 -1.98 6.05 -14.82
C ARG A 177 -0.76 6.31 -15.70
N SER A 178 0.42 6.37 -15.12
CA SER A 178 1.67 6.75 -15.75
C SER A 178 2.45 5.56 -16.29
N PHE A 179 2.36 4.40 -15.61
CA PHE A 179 3.18 3.24 -15.90
C PHE A 179 2.89 2.64 -17.28
N ARG A 180 3.94 2.46 -18.07
CA ARG A 180 3.92 1.73 -19.34
C ARG A 180 4.50 0.34 -19.14
N ILE A 181 3.93 -0.64 -19.83
CA ILE A 181 4.32 -2.04 -19.70
C ILE A 181 5.71 -2.23 -20.31
N PRO A 182 6.68 -2.83 -19.58
CA PRO A 182 7.98 -3.17 -20.13
C PRO A 182 7.87 -4.17 -21.29
N GLU A 183 8.74 -4.04 -22.28
CA GLU A 183 8.87 -5.04 -23.35
C GLU A 183 9.20 -6.42 -22.79
N SER A 184 8.85 -7.47 -23.53
CA SER A 184 9.23 -8.83 -23.14
C SER A 184 10.75 -9.05 -23.24
N TRP A 185 11.25 -10.00 -22.46
CA TRP A 185 12.63 -10.48 -22.59
C TRP A 185 12.84 -11.22 -23.91
N THR A 186 11.79 -11.76 -24.52
CA THR A 186 11.86 -12.44 -25.82
C THR A 186 12.28 -11.45 -26.91
N GLY A 187 13.48 -11.65 -27.48
CA GLY A 187 14.09 -10.76 -28.48
C GLY A 187 15.11 -9.75 -27.93
N ASN A 188 15.28 -9.69 -26.60
CA ASN A 188 16.23 -8.79 -25.91
C ASN A 188 17.35 -9.59 -25.21
N THR A 189 17.94 -10.60 -25.88
CA THR A 189 18.95 -11.51 -25.32
C THR A 189 20.19 -10.79 -24.75
N ASP A 190 20.60 -9.70 -25.39
CA ASP A 190 21.74 -8.89 -24.94
C ASP A 190 21.45 -8.14 -23.63
N LEU A 191 20.22 -7.70 -23.42
CA LEU A 191 19.81 -7.09 -22.14
C LEU A 191 19.62 -8.17 -21.07
N TRP A 192 19.05 -9.33 -21.44
CA TRP A 192 18.89 -10.46 -20.52
C TRP A 192 20.24 -10.93 -19.97
N SER A 193 21.27 -11.03 -20.81
CA SER A 193 22.62 -11.43 -20.37
C SER A 193 23.29 -10.43 -19.42
N LYS A 194 22.85 -9.16 -19.41
CA LYS A 194 23.34 -8.09 -18.54
C LYS A 194 22.40 -7.80 -17.37
N ARG A 195 21.33 -8.57 -17.21
CA ARG A 195 20.38 -8.44 -16.12
C ARG A 195 21.10 -8.60 -14.78
N ASN A 196 20.73 -7.78 -13.80
CA ASN A 196 21.20 -7.96 -12.43
C ASN A 196 20.55 -9.22 -11.83
N ASN A 197 21.33 -10.29 -11.70
CA ASN A 197 20.84 -11.57 -11.18
C ASN A 197 20.54 -11.56 -9.67
N ASN A 198 20.91 -10.49 -8.96
CA ASN A 198 20.56 -10.33 -7.55
C ASN A 198 19.12 -9.84 -7.36
N LEU A 199 18.49 -9.29 -8.41
CA LEU A 199 17.11 -8.85 -8.35
C LEU A 199 16.15 -10.01 -8.60
N THR A 200 15.00 -9.98 -7.93
CA THR A 200 13.87 -10.87 -8.21
C THR A 200 13.27 -10.51 -9.58
N PRO A 201 13.05 -11.47 -10.49
CA PRO A 201 12.50 -11.19 -11.82
C PRO A 201 11.12 -10.52 -11.79
N GLY A 202 10.74 -9.89 -12.90
CA GLY A 202 9.37 -9.43 -13.14
C GLY A 202 9.19 -7.91 -13.07
N GLY A 203 10.10 -7.21 -12.40
CA GLY A 203 10.16 -5.74 -12.38
C GLY A 203 10.59 -5.13 -13.73
N ARG A 204 10.78 -3.81 -13.81
CA ARG A 204 11.21 -3.16 -15.07
C ARG A 204 12.60 -3.61 -15.53
N GLU A 205 13.55 -3.72 -14.61
CA GLU A 205 14.88 -4.30 -14.85
C GLU A 205 15.63 -3.67 -16.06
N GLY A 206 15.47 -2.36 -16.25
CA GLY A 206 16.11 -1.61 -17.35
C GLY A 206 15.48 -1.81 -18.73
N ARG A 207 14.42 -2.63 -18.84
CA ARG A 207 13.73 -2.87 -20.12
C ARG A 207 13.12 -1.58 -20.70
N ARG A 208 13.09 -1.54 -22.03
CA ARG A 208 12.32 -0.54 -22.78
C ARG A 208 10.84 -0.72 -22.50
N LEU A 209 10.08 0.36 -22.71
CA LEU A 209 8.66 0.39 -22.41
C LEU A 209 7.87 0.35 -23.72
N THR A 210 6.90 -0.56 -23.79
CA THR A 210 5.91 -0.61 -24.86
C THR A 210 5.07 0.68 -24.90
N PRO A 211 4.33 0.95 -25.97
CA PRO A 211 3.36 2.04 -25.98
C PRO A 211 2.16 1.78 -25.06
N PHE A 212 2.00 0.57 -24.53
CA PHE A 212 0.81 0.16 -23.80
C PHE A 212 0.87 0.43 -22.31
N ARG A 213 -0.29 0.76 -21.74
CA ARG A 213 -0.58 0.82 -20.30
C ARG A 213 -1.76 -0.09 -20.00
N CYS A 214 -1.90 -0.52 -18.76
CA CYS A 214 -3.17 -1.11 -18.32
C CYS A 214 -4.26 -0.03 -18.28
N SER A 215 -5.46 -0.35 -18.75
CA SER A 215 -6.59 0.57 -18.74
C SER A 215 -7.00 0.93 -17.29
N PRO A 216 -7.36 2.19 -17.02
CA PRO A 216 -7.84 2.59 -15.71
C PRO A 216 -9.09 1.81 -15.27
N SER A 217 -9.96 1.43 -16.20
CA SER A 217 -11.15 0.62 -15.91
C SER A 217 -10.79 -0.76 -15.37
N HIS A 218 -9.79 -1.43 -15.95
CA HIS A 218 -9.33 -2.73 -15.47
C HIS A 218 -8.62 -2.62 -14.11
N GLN A 219 -7.71 -1.65 -13.95
CA GLN A 219 -7.06 -1.39 -12.66
C GLN A 219 -8.09 -1.10 -11.54
N LYS A 220 -9.13 -0.30 -11.82
CA LYS A 220 -10.21 -0.01 -10.85
C LYS A 220 -10.93 -1.29 -10.38
N LYS A 221 -11.22 -2.22 -11.29
CA LYS A 221 -11.88 -3.50 -10.93
C LYS A 221 -10.99 -4.36 -10.04
N ILE A 222 -9.72 -4.56 -10.44
CA ILE A 222 -8.72 -5.31 -9.67
C ILE A 222 -8.52 -4.69 -8.28
N PHE A 223 -8.41 -3.35 -8.22
CA PHE A 223 -8.28 -2.64 -6.95
C PHE A 223 -9.49 -2.83 -6.05
N LYS A 224 -10.71 -2.69 -6.59
CA LYS A 224 -11.96 -2.84 -5.84
C LYS A 224 -12.12 -4.22 -5.20
N PHE A 225 -11.88 -5.28 -5.96
CA PHE A 225 -11.95 -6.64 -5.41
C PHE A 225 -10.93 -6.91 -4.28
N GLN A 226 -9.76 -6.27 -4.31
CA GLN A 226 -8.79 -6.37 -3.21
C GLN A 226 -9.23 -5.57 -1.98
N LEU A 227 -9.87 -4.41 -2.18
CA LEU A 227 -10.49 -3.64 -1.11
C LEU A 227 -11.65 -4.41 -0.47
N ASP A 228 -12.46 -5.10 -1.28
CA ASP A 228 -13.57 -5.94 -0.82
C ASP A 228 -13.04 -7.09 0.06
N LEU A 229 -11.96 -7.77 -0.37
CA LEU A 229 -11.29 -8.79 0.44
C LEU A 229 -10.73 -8.21 1.75
N ALA A 230 -10.10 -7.02 1.70
CA ALA A 230 -9.59 -6.35 2.90
C ALA A 230 -10.73 -6.02 3.88
N ALA A 231 -11.87 -5.56 3.36
CA ALA A 231 -13.05 -5.23 4.14
C ALA A 231 -13.66 -6.48 4.80
N GLU A 232 -13.87 -7.55 4.01
CA GLU A 232 -14.34 -8.87 4.47
C GLU A 232 -13.47 -9.39 5.62
N MET A 233 -12.15 -9.30 5.49
CA MET A 233 -11.19 -9.84 6.44
C MET A 233 -10.73 -8.85 7.52
N GLY A 234 -11.24 -7.62 7.52
CA GLY A 234 -10.85 -6.57 8.47
C GLY A 234 -9.36 -6.16 8.40
N ARG A 235 -8.72 -6.29 7.23
CA ARG A 235 -7.30 -6.00 7.02
C ARG A 235 -7.04 -4.54 6.67
N ALA A 236 -5.90 -4.02 7.13
CA ALA A 236 -5.43 -2.74 6.62
C ALA A 236 -4.93 -2.90 5.18
N VAL A 237 -4.92 -1.79 4.44
CA VAL A 237 -4.43 -1.77 3.06
C VAL A 237 -3.31 -0.75 2.86
N SER A 238 -2.30 -1.12 2.08
CA SER A 238 -1.27 -0.21 1.56
C SER A 238 -1.58 0.12 0.09
N VAL A 239 -1.82 1.40 -0.20
CA VAL A 239 -2.41 1.86 -1.46
C VAL A 239 -1.43 2.67 -2.29
N HIS A 240 -1.12 2.17 -3.48
CA HIS A 240 -0.42 2.86 -4.55
C HIS A 240 -1.31 3.88 -5.26
N GLY A 241 -0.77 5.07 -5.52
CA GLY A 241 -1.49 6.10 -6.27
C GLY A 241 -0.59 7.06 -7.01
N VAL A 242 -0.30 6.79 -8.29
CA VAL A 242 0.53 7.66 -9.14
C VAL A 242 -0.28 8.25 -10.30
N GLN A 243 -0.31 9.58 -10.37
CA GLN A 243 -1.13 10.36 -11.32
C GLN A 243 -2.62 9.98 -11.31
N ALA A 244 -3.09 9.39 -10.19
CA ALA A 244 -4.42 8.82 -10.05
C ALA A 244 -5.11 9.21 -8.72
N HIS A 245 -4.58 10.18 -7.96
CA HIS A 245 -5.04 10.47 -6.58
C HIS A 245 -6.56 10.71 -6.46
N GLY A 246 -7.17 11.41 -7.43
CA GLY A 246 -8.62 11.62 -7.47
C GLY A 246 -9.40 10.32 -7.74
N LEU A 247 -8.88 9.45 -8.62
CA LEU A 247 -9.50 8.15 -8.90
C LEU A 247 -9.33 7.18 -7.72
N VAL A 248 -8.21 7.23 -7.01
CA VAL A 248 -8.00 6.44 -5.79
C VAL A 248 -9.05 6.84 -4.76
N LEU A 249 -9.20 8.14 -4.48
CA LEU A 249 -10.22 8.63 -3.55
C LEU A 249 -11.64 8.24 -4.00
N GLU A 250 -11.94 8.32 -5.29
CA GLU A 250 -13.22 7.91 -5.88
C GLU A 250 -13.52 6.44 -5.57
N VAL A 251 -12.62 5.52 -5.93
CA VAL A 251 -12.81 4.08 -5.70
C VAL A 251 -12.92 3.77 -4.21
N LEU A 252 -12.06 4.36 -3.38
CA LEU A 252 -12.15 4.19 -1.94
C LEU A 252 -13.51 4.69 -1.41
N SER A 253 -13.99 5.83 -1.90
CA SER A 253 -15.29 6.39 -1.51
C SER A 253 -16.49 5.52 -1.89
N GLU A 254 -16.39 4.74 -2.96
CA GLU A 254 -17.41 3.77 -3.31
C GLU A 254 -17.55 2.65 -2.26
N THR A 255 -16.45 2.25 -1.60
CA THR A 255 -16.46 1.14 -0.62
C THR A 255 -17.22 1.46 0.65
N TRP A 256 -17.22 2.71 1.10
CA TRP A 256 -17.88 3.14 2.33
C TRP A 256 -19.17 3.94 2.11
N LYS A 257 -19.72 3.90 0.89
CA LYS A 257 -20.99 4.55 0.57
C LYS A 257 -22.12 3.97 1.43
N GLY A 258 -22.80 4.82 2.18
CA GLY A 258 -23.84 4.44 3.14
C GLY A 258 -23.32 4.06 4.54
N CYS A 259 -22.00 4.11 4.75
CA CYS A 259 -21.36 3.90 6.05
C CYS A 259 -20.68 5.17 6.59
N GLU A 260 -20.96 6.34 6.00
CA GLU A 260 -20.36 7.61 6.39
C GLU A 260 -20.73 7.99 7.83
N LYS A 261 -19.78 8.59 8.53
CA LYS A 261 -20.01 9.11 9.89
C LYS A 261 -21.00 10.27 9.83
N GLN A 262 -21.94 10.30 10.78
CA GLN A 262 -22.82 11.43 10.93
C GLN A 262 -22.04 12.67 11.39
N VAL A 263 -22.03 13.71 10.56
CA VAL A 263 -21.40 14.99 10.90
C VAL A 263 -22.47 15.94 11.40
N LEU A 264 -22.49 16.18 12.71
CA LEU A 264 -23.41 17.13 13.33
C LEU A 264 -23.12 18.55 12.82
N SER A 265 -24.16 19.29 12.44
CA SER A 265 -24.00 20.67 12.03
C SER A 265 -23.52 21.56 13.18
N LYS A 266 -22.85 22.68 12.88
CA LYS A 266 -22.43 23.67 13.88
C LYS A 266 -23.59 24.13 14.78
N ARG A 267 -24.80 24.23 14.23
CA ARG A 267 -26.01 24.62 14.97
C ARG A 267 -26.47 23.53 15.94
N GLU A 268 -26.32 22.26 15.56
CA GLU A 268 -26.64 21.11 16.42
C GLU A 268 -25.60 20.91 17.52
N ARG A 269 -24.30 21.08 17.21
CA ARG A 269 -23.22 21.10 18.22
C ARG A 269 -23.46 22.17 19.29
N LYS A 270 -23.78 23.39 18.86
CA LYS A 270 -24.13 24.51 19.74
C LYS A 270 -25.37 24.24 20.60
N LYS A 271 -26.41 23.63 20.01
CA LYS A 271 -27.66 23.28 20.73
C LYS A 271 -27.44 22.14 21.74
N ARG A 272 -26.47 21.25 21.51
CA ARG A 272 -26.09 20.15 22.41
C ARG A 272 -25.06 20.56 23.47
N GLY A 273 -24.66 21.84 23.54
CA GLY A 273 -23.68 22.31 24.52
C GLY A 273 -22.26 21.78 24.29
N GLN A 274 -21.96 21.29 23.08
CA GLN A 274 -20.68 20.65 22.73
C GLN A 274 -19.60 21.65 22.27
N ASP A 275 -19.83 22.95 22.40
CA ASP A 275 -18.89 24.01 21.99
C ASP A 275 -17.81 24.30 23.06
N HIS A 276 -17.76 23.54 24.16
CA HIS A 276 -16.69 23.67 25.16
C HIS A 276 -15.56 22.68 24.82
N PRO A 277 -14.27 23.07 24.83
CA PRO A 277 -13.16 22.16 24.52
C PRO A 277 -13.09 20.91 25.41
N ALA A 278 -13.70 20.96 26.61
CA ALA A 278 -13.86 19.80 27.49
C ALA A 278 -14.90 18.77 26.99
N ALA A 279 -15.87 19.20 26.16
CA ALA A 279 -16.89 18.33 25.57
C ALA A 279 -16.36 17.55 24.35
N GLU A 280 -15.42 18.11 23.58
CA GLU A 280 -14.70 17.38 22.51
C GLU A 280 -13.80 16.28 23.12
N ALA A 281 -13.10 16.57 24.21
CA ALA A 281 -12.34 15.56 24.98
C ALA A 281 -13.25 14.54 25.69
N ALA A 282 -14.45 14.94 26.10
CA ALA A 282 -15.43 14.03 26.66
C ALA A 282 -16.08 13.14 25.60
N LEU A 283 -16.29 13.60 24.36
CA LEU A 283 -16.83 12.78 23.26
C LEU A 283 -15.81 11.77 22.73
N SER A 284 -14.52 12.13 22.67
CA SER A 284 -13.46 11.16 22.40
C SER A 284 -13.37 10.12 23.53
N ALA A 285 -13.56 10.54 24.79
CA ALA A 285 -13.64 9.62 25.94
C ALA A 285 -14.97 8.82 26.01
N ASP A 286 -16.09 9.33 25.49
CA ASP A 286 -17.40 8.68 25.52
C ASP A 286 -17.60 7.72 24.34
N GLU A 287 -16.98 7.96 23.18
CA GLU A 287 -16.72 6.91 22.16
C GLU A 287 -15.82 5.79 22.72
N THR A 288 -15.01 6.09 23.74
CA THR A 288 -14.19 5.10 24.45
C THR A 288 -15.00 4.34 25.50
N ARG A 289 -16.02 4.94 26.14
CA ARG A 289 -16.90 4.28 27.14
C ARG A 289 -18.08 3.51 26.54
N ASN A 290 -18.68 3.97 25.44
CA ASN A 290 -19.82 3.28 24.81
C ASN A 290 -19.44 2.03 23.98
N LYS A 291 -18.18 1.58 24.04
CA LYS A 291 -17.75 0.27 23.53
C LYS A 291 -17.67 -0.82 24.60
N ASP A 292 -17.87 -0.49 25.88
CA ASP A 292 -17.97 -1.48 26.97
C ASP A 292 -19.38 -2.06 27.14
N THR A 293 -20.37 -1.61 26.36
CA THR A 293 -21.68 -2.25 26.25
C THR A 293 -21.88 -2.81 24.84
N GLY A 294 -21.18 -3.90 24.53
CA GLY A 294 -21.73 -5.11 23.90
C GLY A 294 -22.57 -5.08 22.62
N GLU A 295 -22.80 -3.96 21.94
CA GLU A 295 -23.57 -3.89 20.69
C GLU A 295 -22.91 -2.95 19.68
N ALA A 296 -21.73 -3.33 19.20
CA ALA A 296 -21.25 -2.84 17.92
C ALA A 296 -22.11 -3.48 16.83
N ASN A 297 -22.67 -2.67 15.92
CA ASN A 297 -23.33 -3.12 14.70
C ASN A 297 -22.45 -4.18 14.01
N SER A 298 -22.78 -5.46 14.21
CA SER A 298 -21.91 -6.62 14.02
C SER A 298 -22.00 -7.19 12.60
N GLY A 299 -22.14 -6.31 11.61
CA GLY A 299 -22.03 -6.66 10.21
C GLY A 299 -20.60 -6.50 9.70
N PRO A 300 -20.13 -7.33 8.75
CA PRO A 300 -18.88 -7.08 8.05
C PRO A 300 -18.92 -5.69 7.40
N LYS A 301 -17.88 -4.89 7.60
CA LYS A 301 -17.77 -3.56 6.99
C LYS A 301 -17.61 -3.74 5.48
N SER A 302 -18.20 -2.84 4.69
CA SER A 302 -18.02 -2.82 3.24
C SER A 302 -16.72 -2.13 2.79
N TYR A 303 -15.90 -1.67 3.73
CA TYR A 303 -14.67 -0.93 3.49
C TYR A 303 -13.53 -1.40 4.40
N PRO A 304 -12.26 -1.29 3.96
CA PRO A 304 -11.12 -1.60 4.81
C PRO A 304 -11.06 -0.65 6.01
N PRO A 305 -10.83 -1.15 7.24
CA PRO A 305 -10.86 -0.30 8.43
C PRO A 305 -9.73 0.74 8.48
N ARG A 306 -8.60 0.46 7.82
CA ARG A 306 -7.34 1.23 7.88
C ARG A 306 -6.70 1.26 6.51
N ILE A 307 -6.34 2.45 6.03
CA ILE A 307 -5.87 2.65 4.65
C ILE A 307 -4.64 3.56 4.71
N CYS A 308 -3.48 3.05 4.27
CA CYS A 308 -2.30 3.87 4.06
C CYS A 308 -2.20 4.25 2.58
N LEU A 309 -2.14 5.54 2.30
CA LEU A 309 -1.73 6.07 1.00
C LEU A 309 -0.20 6.07 0.99
N HIS A 310 0.39 5.05 0.37
CA HIS A 310 1.83 4.87 0.42
C HIS A 310 2.55 5.86 -0.51
N SER A 311 3.76 6.26 -0.12
CA SER A 311 4.60 7.25 -0.81
C SER A 311 3.78 8.40 -1.38
N TYR A 312 2.94 9.00 -0.53
CA TYR A 312 1.91 9.92 -1.01
C TYR A 312 2.53 11.14 -1.72
N SER A 313 2.22 11.28 -3.01
CA SER A 313 2.78 12.32 -3.90
C SER A 313 1.75 13.33 -4.40
N GLY A 314 0.52 13.28 -3.88
CA GLY A 314 -0.52 14.26 -4.22
C GLY A 314 -0.30 15.61 -3.53
N SER A 315 -0.99 16.65 -4.01
CA SER A 315 -0.90 17.98 -3.38
C SER A 315 -1.58 18.02 -1.99
N PRO A 316 -1.26 19.03 -1.15
CA PRO A 316 -2.02 19.33 0.06
C PRO A 316 -3.54 19.43 -0.17
N SER A 317 -3.95 20.04 -1.28
CA SER A 317 -5.37 20.16 -1.64
C SER A 317 -6.02 18.81 -1.96
N ASN A 318 -5.27 17.89 -2.58
CA ASN A 318 -5.74 16.51 -2.77
C ASN A 318 -5.86 15.81 -1.41
N PHE A 319 -4.89 15.99 -0.51
CA PHE A 319 -4.87 15.30 0.78
C PHE A 319 -5.99 15.77 1.71
N ALA A 320 -6.33 17.06 1.68
CA ALA A 320 -7.41 17.64 2.49
C ALA A 320 -8.76 16.93 2.29
N GLN A 321 -8.98 16.28 1.15
CA GLN A 321 -10.21 15.52 0.89
C GLN A 321 -10.30 14.23 1.73
N TYR A 322 -9.18 13.68 2.17
CA TYR A 322 -9.09 12.55 3.09
C TYR A 322 -9.29 12.94 4.56
N LEU A 323 -9.30 14.25 4.87
CA LEU A 323 -9.55 14.78 6.22
C LEU A 323 -11.03 15.01 6.51
N ARG A 324 -11.91 14.65 5.56
CA ARG A 324 -13.34 14.80 5.69
C ARG A 324 -13.86 13.95 6.85
N PRO A 325 -14.54 14.55 7.86
CA PRO A 325 -14.99 13.84 9.05
C PRO A 325 -16.03 12.76 8.76
N GLU A 326 -16.68 12.80 7.60
CA GLU A 326 -17.62 11.79 7.10
C GLU A 326 -16.92 10.45 6.81
N ILE A 327 -15.60 10.44 6.54
CA ILE A 327 -14.86 9.24 6.16
C ILE A 327 -14.82 8.27 7.35
N PRO A 328 -15.34 7.03 7.19
CA PRO A 328 -15.45 6.11 8.30
C PRO A 328 -14.19 5.23 8.49
N ALA A 329 -13.32 5.14 7.48
CA ALA A 329 -12.02 4.48 7.57
C ALA A 329 -10.98 5.36 8.29
N LYS A 330 -9.99 4.74 8.94
CA LYS A 330 -8.78 5.45 9.37
C LYS A 330 -7.84 5.60 8.17
N ILE A 331 -7.48 6.84 7.83
CA ILE A 331 -6.57 7.14 6.73
C ILE A 331 -5.19 7.43 7.29
N PHE A 332 -4.16 6.97 6.60
CA PHE A 332 -2.76 7.27 6.86
C PHE A 332 -2.09 7.68 5.55
N ALA A 333 -0.97 8.40 5.66
CA ALA A 333 -0.04 8.60 4.56
C ALA A 333 1.39 8.37 5.04
N SER A 334 2.11 7.55 4.29
CA SER A 334 3.54 7.33 4.50
C SER A 334 4.37 8.12 3.50
N PHE A 335 5.61 8.39 3.94
CA PHE A 335 6.58 9.14 3.18
C PHE A 335 7.94 8.48 3.30
N SER A 336 8.71 8.54 2.21
CA SER A 336 10.08 8.02 2.10
C SER A 336 11.01 9.07 1.51
N THR A 337 12.29 9.01 1.88
CA THR A 337 13.31 9.81 1.20
C THR A 337 13.51 9.35 -0.24
N ALA A 338 13.41 8.03 -0.49
CA ALA A 338 13.64 7.46 -1.81
C ALA A 338 12.65 8.01 -2.85
N ILE A 339 11.35 7.99 -2.54
CA ILE A 339 10.32 8.38 -3.50
C ILE A 339 9.98 9.86 -3.39
N ASN A 340 9.64 10.35 -2.19
CA ASN A 340 9.11 11.70 -2.06
C ASN A 340 10.18 12.79 -2.19
N LEU A 341 11.45 12.45 -1.96
CA LEU A 341 12.58 13.36 -2.04
C LEU A 341 13.60 12.95 -3.12
N SER A 342 13.27 12.00 -4.00
CA SER A 342 14.14 11.57 -5.10
C SER A 342 15.55 11.19 -4.63
N ASP A 343 15.62 10.42 -3.54
CA ASP A 343 16.86 9.95 -2.91
C ASP A 343 17.80 11.01 -2.30
N ALA A 344 17.32 12.24 -2.09
CA ALA A 344 18.09 13.36 -1.55
C ALA A 344 18.42 13.24 -0.04
N ILE A 345 19.16 12.20 0.40
CA ILE A 345 19.61 12.03 1.80
C ILE A 345 20.51 13.18 2.25
N ASP A 346 21.44 13.60 1.40
CA ASP A 346 22.51 14.54 1.80
C ASP A 346 22.14 16.01 1.61
N GLU A 347 20.97 16.29 1.01
CA GLU A 347 20.50 17.66 0.81
C GLU A 347 19.98 18.25 2.13
N GLU A 348 20.54 19.38 2.54
CA GLU A 348 20.14 20.08 3.76
C GLU A 348 18.74 20.66 3.66
N ASP A 349 18.39 21.15 2.47
CA ASP A 349 17.11 21.79 2.22
C ASP A 349 16.05 20.73 1.88
N THR A 350 15.00 20.67 2.69
CA THR A 350 13.82 19.88 2.35
C THR A 350 12.89 20.73 1.48
N PRO A 351 12.50 20.28 0.27
CA PRO A 351 11.67 21.05 -0.65
C PRO A 351 10.38 21.56 -0.01
N GLN A 352 10.01 22.82 -0.31
CA GLN A 352 8.83 23.45 0.30
C GLN A 352 7.55 22.64 0.07
N ALA A 353 7.37 22.06 -1.12
CA ALA A 353 6.22 21.22 -1.43
C ALA A 353 6.10 20.00 -0.49
N PHE A 354 7.23 19.38 -0.13
CA PHE A 354 7.27 18.29 0.84
C PHE A 354 6.93 18.79 2.25
N GLN A 355 7.48 19.94 2.66
CA GLN A 355 7.13 20.54 3.95
C GLN A 355 5.63 20.84 4.06
N ASP A 356 5.02 21.36 3.00
CA ASP A 356 3.61 21.73 2.97
C ASP A 356 2.71 20.50 3.09
N ILE A 357 3.03 19.39 2.43
CA ILE A 357 2.25 18.16 2.58
C ILE A 357 2.41 17.58 3.99
N ILE A 358 3.62 17.49 4.55
CA ILE A 358 3.83 16.99 5.91
C ILE A 358 3.08 17.84 6.95
N LYS A 359 3.05 19.17 6.79
CA LYS A 359 2.25 20.07 7.64
C LYS A 359 0.75 19.86 7.50
N THR A 360 0.29 19.42 6.33
CA THR A 360 -1.13 19.16 6.05
C THR A 360 -1.62 17.85 6.66
N VAL A 361 -0.77 16.82 6.72
CA VAL A 361 -1.15 15.52 7.31
C VAL A 361 -1.20 15.64 8.84
N PRO A 362 -2.33 15.27 9.50
CA PRO A 362 -2.40 15.21 10.96
C PRO A 362 -1.36 14.26 11.56
N ASP A 363 -0.95 14.57 12.79
CA ASP A 363 0.15 13.87 13.47
C ASP A 363 -0.11 12.37 13.63
N ASP A 364 -1.36 11.96 13.84
CA ASP A 364 -1.80 10.57 14.03
C ASP A 364 -2.01 9.81 12.71
N MET A 365 -1.97 10.50 11.57
CA MET A 365 -2.12 9.93 10.24
C MET A 365 -0.77 9.75 9.52
N LEU A 366 0.33 10.22 10.13
CA LEU A 366 1.66 10.16 9.54
C LEU A 366 2.34 8.81 9.78
N LEU A 367 2.85 8.23 8.70
CA LEU A 367 3.70 7.04 8.71
C LEU A 367 5.03 7.36 8.01
N VAL A 368 6.02 6.50 8.23
CA VAL A 368 7.31 6.53 7.55
C VAL A 368 7.57 5.20 6.88
N GLU A 369 8.29 5.24 5.78
CA GLU A 369 8.67 4.04 5.05
C GLU A 369 10.01 4.25 4.34
N SER A 370 10.65 3.15 3.94
CA SER A 370 11.85 3.22 3.11
C SER A 370 11.54 3.14 1.63
N ASP A 371 10.51 2.37 1.25
CA ASP A 371 10.19 1.95 -0.10
C ASP A 371 11.37 1.31 -0.86
N LEU A 372 12.30 0.68 -0.13
CA LEU A 372 13.49 0.09 -0.73
C LEU A 372 13.33 -1.40 -1.07
N HIS A 373 14.00 -1.77 -2.16
CA HIS A 373 14.06 -3.11 -2.72
C HIS A 373 15.08 -4.05 -2.04
N THR A 374 15.79 -3.57 -1.01
CA THR A 374 16.86 -4.32 -0.32
C THR A 374 16.85 -4.03 1.17
N ALA A 375 16.96 -5.07 1.99
CA ALA A 375 17.18 -4.92 3.42
C ALA A 375 18.64 -4.52 3.73
N GLY A 376 18.86 -3.98 4.92
CA GLY A 376 20.19 -3.67 5.45
C GLY A 376 20.37 -2.20 5.87
N GLU A 377 21.63 -1.81 6.08
CA GLU A 377 21.99 -0.49 6.64
C GLU A 377 21.46 0.70 5.83
N GLU A 378 21.33 0.54 4.52
CA GLU A 378 20.79 1.60 3.65
C GLU A 378 19.32 1.88 3.96
N MET A 379 18.53 0.85 4.26
CA MET A 379 17.13 1.00 4.66
C MET A 379 17.04 1.71 6.01
N ASP A 380 17.87 1.33 6.98
CA ASP A 380 17.95 2.04 8.27
C ASP A 380 18.33 3.52 8.08
N ARG A 381 19.29 3.81 7.18
CA ARG A 381 19.74 5.18 6.89
C ARG A 381 18.60 6.03 6.31
N ARG A 382 17.80 5.49 5.39
CA ARG A 382 16.66 6.19 4.77
C ARG A 382 15.53 6.43 5.78
N LEU A 383 15.26 5.45 6.64
CA LEU A 383 14.27 5.58 7.72
C LEU A 383 14.69 6.67 8.72
N GLU A 384 15.96 6.68 9.13
CA GLU A 384 16.48 7.73 10.01
C GLU A 384 16.37 9.13 9.36
N ASP A 385 16.77 9.27 8.10
CA ASP A 385 16.70 10.54 7.38
C ASP A 385 15.26 11.07 7.29
N ILE A 386 14.31 10.25 6.83
CA ILE A 386 12.92 10.70 6.67
C ILE A 386 12.28 11.07 8.01
N ILE A 387 12.59 10.32 9.09
CA ILE A 387 12.10 10.63 10.44
C ILE A 387 12.67 11.96 10.93
N ARG A 388 13.98 12.20 10.78
CA ARG A 388 14.61 13.48 11.16
C ARG A 388 13.97 14.66 10.41
N ARG A 389 13.73 14.52 9.11
CA ARG A 389 13.06 15.54 8.29
C ARG A 389 11.64 15.83 8.78
N ILE A 390 10.83 14.79 9.02
CA ILE A 390 9.47 14.95 9.52
C ILE A 390 9.46 15.63 10.90
N CYS A 391 10.34 15.20 11.82
CA CYS A 391 10.47 15.82 13.14
C CYS A 391 10.82 17.31 13.01
N GLY A 392 11.77 17.66 12.14
CA GLY A 392 12.15 19.04 11.88
C GLY A 392 11.01 19.89 11.32
N ILE A 393 10.21 19.34 10.39
CA ILE A 393 9.05 20.04 9.79
C ILE A 393 7.93 20.25 10.82
N LYS A 394 7.69 19.24 11.66
CA LYS A 394 6.64 19.24 12.69
C LYS A 394 7.04 19.96 13.98
N GLY A 395 8.33 20.22 14.17
CA GLY A 395 8.87 20.78 15.41
C GLY A 395 8.87 19.79 16.57
N TRP A 396 8.88 18.48 16.30
CA TRP A 396 8.96 17.45 17.33
C TRP A 396 10.43 17.20 17.73
N GLY A 397 10.64 16.84 19.00
CA GLY A 397 11.91 16.21 19.40
C GLY A 397 12.04 14.81 18.79
N LEU A 398 13.26 14.28 18.64
CA LEU A 398 13.45 12.96 18.00
C LEU A 398 12.81 11.81 18.77
N GLU A 399 12.97 11.77 20.11
CA GLU A 399 12.32 10.73 20.92
C GLU A 399 10.79 10.79 20.83
N GLU A 400 10.24 12.01 20.84
CA GLU A 400 8.80 12.25 20.67
C GLU A 400 8.34 11.78 19.30
N GLY A 401 9.05 12.18 18.24
CA GLY A 401 8.71 11.85 16.86
C GLY A 401 8.75 10.36 16.58
N VAL A 402 9.82 9.66 17.00
CA VAL A 402 9.92 8.19 16.87
C VAL A 402 8.79 7.50 17.63
N THR A 403 8.48 7.94 18.85
CA THR A 403 7.37 7.37 19.64
C THR A 403 6.02 7.58 18.97
N LYS A 404 5.76 8.77 18.43
CA LYS A 404 4.50 9.09 17.71
C LYS A 404 4.37 8.23 16.45
N LEU A 405 5.40 8.20 15.61
CA LEU A 405 5.40 7.44 14.36
C LEU A 405 5.26 5.93 14.61
N GLY A 406 5.88 5.40 15.67
CA GLY A 406 5.68 4.02 16.09
C GLY A 406 4.24 3.72 16.48
N ARG A 407 3.61 4.57 17.29
CA ARG A 407 2.18 4.44 17.65
C ARG A 407 1.27 4.51 16.42
N ASN A 408 1.56 5.40 15.48
CA ASN A 408 0.80 5.50 14.24
C ASN A 408 0.91 4.23 13.41
N TRP A 409 2.10 3.66 13.30
CA TRP A 409 2.30 2.38 12.62
C TRP A 409 1.55 1.25 13.32
N GLU A 410 1.58 1.17 14.65
CA GLU A 410 0.79 0.17 15.39
C GLU A 410 -0.71 0.33 15.17
N ALA A 411 -1.21 1.58 15.13
CA ALA A 411 -2.59 1.87 14.80
C ALA A 411 -2.94 1.47 13.36
N PHE A 412 -2.00 1.62 12.42
CA PHE A 412 -2.15 1.21 11.03
C PHE A 412 -2.09 -0.32 10.83
N ALA A 413 -1.03 -0.98 11.29
CA ALA A 413 -0.77 -2.40 11.02
C ALA A 413 -1.54 -3.33 11.99
N LEU A 414 -1.57 -3.01 13.28
CA LEU A 414 -2.14 -3.88 14.32
C LEU A 414 -3.58 -3.50 14.69
N GLY A 415 -3.95 -2.23 14.50
CA GLY A 415 -5.29 -1.73 14.80
C GLY A 415 -5.44 -1.36 16.28
N ASN A 416 -4.30 -1.22 16.97
CA ASN A 416 -4.19 -0.74 18.33
C ASN A 416 -4.71 0.71 18.42
N ARG A 417 -5.15 1.11 19.60
CA ARG A 417 -5.73 2.44 19.86
C ARG A 417 -4.69 3.42 20.34
#